data_AF-A0A9W4ZCV3-F1
#
_entry.id   AF-A0A9W4ZCV3-F1
#
_cell.length_a   1.000
_cell.length_b   1.000
_cell.length_c   1.000
_cell.angle_alpha   90.00
_cell.angle_beta   90.00
_cell.angle_gamma   90.00
#
_symmetry.space_group_name_H-M   'P 1'
#
loop_
_entity.id
_entity.type
_entity.pdbx_description
1 polymer ?
#
loop_
_entity_poly.entity_id
_entity_poly.type
_entity_poly.pdbx_seq_one_letter_code
_entity_poly.pdbx_strand_id
1 'polypeptide(L)'
;MIRFHYTDKEIEKILKTLTIVIDTREKQNQHIRDYLIQKDVPVKIQKLDTGDYGCMIPKNEELGIPRDIYLDRRIERKASIDEITGNLQKDTQTRFENELIRSKDIPFTLIVEDPCGYEKILKGDYQSRYNPLALLGRLNTFKVKYDFEIVYLDKKFVGNWIYYVLYYHAKHYLKTGAF
;
A
#
# COMPACT_ATOMS: atom_id res chain seq x y z
N MET A 1 -8.72 -29.78 9.13
CA MET A 1 -8.77 -28.61 8.23
C MET A 1 -7.92 -28.95 7.02
N ILE A 2 -8.51 -29.11 5.84
CA ILE A 2 -7.78 -29.36 4.60
C ILE A 2 -7.22 -28.01 4.14
N ARG A 3 -5.91 -27.93 3.90
CA ARG A 3 -5.26 -26.72 3.37
C ARG A 3 -4.63 -27.07 2.03
N PHE A 4 -4.94 -26.31 0.99
CA PHE A 4 -4.19 -26.37 -0.26
C PHE A 4 -2.76 -25.90 0.01
N HIS A 5 -1.78 -26.72 -0.40
CA HIS A 5 -0.37 -26.42 -0.20
C HIS A 5 0.34 -26.43 -1.54
N TYR A 6 1.00 -25.32 -1.84
CA TYR A 6 1.90 -25.21 -2.98
C TYR A 6 3.32 -25.56 -2.55
N THR A 7 4.02 -26.35 -3.37
CA THR A 7 5.47 -26.53 -3.24
C THR A 7 6.18 -25.18 -3.46
N ASP A 8 7.39 -25.01 -2.92
CA ASP A 8 8.15 -23.76 -3.11
C ASP A 8 8.34 -23.41 -4.60
N LYS A 9 8.50 -24.42 -5.48
CA LYS A 9 8.60 -24.23 -6.93
C LYS A 9 7.30 -23.69 -7.54
N GLU A 10 6.14 -24.16 -7.09
CA GLU A 10 4.85 -23.64 -7.54
C GLU A 10 4.62 -22.22 -7.02
N ILE A 11 4.95 -21.95 -5.76
CA ILE A 11 4.89 -20.60 -5.18
C ILE A 11 5.73 -19.63 -6.01
N GLU A 12 6.96 -19.99 -6.36
CA GLU A 12 7.82 -19.15 -7.21
C GLU A 12 7.22 -18.92 -8.60
N LYS A 13 6.61 -19.95 -9.22
CA LYS A 13 5.91 -19.80 -10.51
C LYS A 13 4.72 -18.85 -10.40
N ILE A 14 3.91 -18.96 -9.35
CA ILE A 14 2.76 -18.07 -9.09
C ILE A 14 3.24 -16.64 -8.86
N LEU A 15 4.28 -16.45 -8.04
CA LEU A 15 4.76 -15.12 -7.70
C LEU A 15 5.40 -14.38 -8.89
N LYS A 16 5.92 -15.09 -9.90
CA LYS A 16 6.39 -14.49 -11.15
C LYS A 16 5.28 -13.84 -11.97
N THR A 17 4.02 -14.26 -11.79
CA THR A 17 2.87 -13.68 -12.49
C THR A 17 2.11 -12.66 -11.64
N LEU A 18 2.58 -12.41 -10.40
CA LEU A 18 1.99 -11.43 -9.50
C LEU A 18 1.90 -10.07 -10.20
N THR A 19 0.68 -9.57 -10.31
CA THR A 19 0.39 -8.32 -11.01
C THR A 19 0.10 -7.23 -10.01
N ILE A 20 0.82 -6.10 -10.10
CA ILE A 20 0.55 -4.91 -9.30
C ILE A 20 -0.67 -4.19 -9.86
N VAL A 21 -1.64 -3.92 -9.00
CA VAL A 21 -2.84 -3.17 -9.36
C VAL A 21 -2.67 -1.74 -8.92
N ILE A 22 -2.80 -0.80 -9.84
CA ILE A 22 -2.68 0.64 -9.58
C ILE A 22 -4.04 1.29 -9.80
N ASP A 23 -4.47 2.11 -8.83
CA ASP A 23 -5.71 2.86 -8.92
C ASP A 23 -5.71 3.81 -10.12
N THR A 24 -6.84 3.86 -10.84
CA THR A 24 -7.03 4.74 -12.01
C THR A 24 -6.81 6.24 -11.74
N ARG A 25 -6.93 6.69 -10.49
CA ARG A 25 -6.75 8.10 -10.09
C ARG A 25 -5.28 8.42 -9.80
N GLU A 26 -4.42 7.42 -9.64
CA GLU A 26 -3.02 7.60 -9.29
C GLU A 26 -2.19 7.95 -10.54
N LYS A 27 -1.97 9.25 -10.75
CA LYS A 27 -1.38 9.80 -11.99
C LYS A 27 0.10 10.18 -11.86
N GLN A 28 0.56 10.52 -10.67
CA GLN A 28 1.90 11.07 -10.43
C GLN A 28 2.89 10.00 -9.95
N ASN A 29 2.91 8.85 -10.63
CA ASN A 29 3.58 7.63 -10.20
C ASN A 29 4.67 7.13 -11.16
N GLN A 30 5.20 7.99 -12.03
CA GLN A 30 6.11 7.57 -13.09
C GLN A 30 7.34 6.81 -12.57
N HIS A 31 7.98 7.28 -11.51
CA HIS A 31 9.13 6.60 -10.88
C HIS A 31 8.78 5.21 -10.32
N ILE A 32 7.53 4.99 -9.91
CA ILE A 32 7.05 3.67 -9.48
C ILE A 32 6.83 2.77 -10.70
N ARG A 33 6.19 3.30 -11.75
CA ARG A 33 5.96 2.57 -13.00
C ARG A 33 7.27 2.20 -13.68
N ASP A 34 8.25 3.10 -13.72
CA ASP A 34 9.58 2.87 -14.28
C ASP A 34 10.29 1.72 -13.56
N TYR A 35 10.23 1.70 -12.22
CA TYR A 35 10.78 0.60 -11.42
C TYR A 35 10.10 -0.73 -11.75
N LEU A 36 8.76 -0.76 -11.83
CA LEU A 36 8.00 -1.99 -12.12
C LEU A 36 8.31 -2.52 -13.52
N ILE A 37 8.38 -1.62 -14.52
CA ILE A 37 8.76 -1.97 -15.90
C ILE A 37 10.19 -2.51 -15.93
N GLN A 38 11.14 -1.85 -15.26
CA GLN A 38 12.54 -2.30 -15.19
C GLN A 38 12.67 -3.72 -14.57
N LYS A 39 11.73 -4.11 -13.71
CA LYS A 39 11.71 -5.42 -13.06
C LYS A 39 10.84 -6.45 -13.77
N ASP A 40 10.31 -6.13 -14.95
CA ASP A 40 9.34 -6.96 -15.68
C ASP A 40 8.15 -7.38 -14.81
N VAL A 41 7.72 -6.49 -13.91
CA VAL A 41 6.56 -6.74 -13.04
C VAL A 41 5.28 -6.36 -13.78
N PRO A 42 4.33 -7.30 -13.98
CA PRO A 42 3.06 -6.98 -14.61
C PRO A 42 2.28 -5.92 -13.85
N VAL A 43 1.64 -5.00 -14.58
CA VAL A 43 0.82 -3.93 -14.01
C VAL A 43 -0.57 -3.94 -14.62
N LYS A 44 -1.59 -3.77 -13.77
CA LYS A 44 -2.98 -3.57 -14.16
C LYS A 44 -3.48 -2.23 -13.62
N ILE A 45 -3.99 -1.38 -14.49
CA ILE A 45 -4.68 -0.15 -14.10
C ILE A 45 -6.15 -0.47 -13.88
N GLN A 46 -6.67 -0.24 -12.68
CA GLN A 46 -8.05 -0.55 -12.31
C GLN A 46 -8.51 0.37 -11.18
N LYS A 47 -9.80 0.73 -11.14
CA LYS A 47 -10.35 1.43 -9.98
C LYS A 47 -10.26 0.53 -8.73
N LEU A 48 -9.69 1.06 -7.66
CA LEU A 48 -9.69 0.50 -6.32
C LEU A 48 -10.66 1.29 -5.44
N ASP A 49 -11.43 0.60 -4.60
CA ASP A 49 -12.33 1.30 -3.67
C ASP A 49 -11.55 1.99 -2.53
N THR A 50 -10.38 1.46 -2.19
CA THR A 50 -9.47 1.94 -1.13
C THR A 50 -8.02 1.74 -1.53
N GLY A 51 -7.15 2.71 -1.22
CA GLY A 51 -5.73 2.67 -1.55
C GLY A 51 -5.42 3.00 -3.01
N ASP A 52 -4.17 3.34 -3.26
CA ASP A 52 -3.61 3.61 -4.60
C ASP A 52 -2.99 2.36 -5.23
N TYR A 53 -2.49 1.43 -4.41
CA TYR A 53 -1.83 0.20 -4.86
C TYR A 53 -2.34 -1.04 -4.14
N GLY A 54 -2.38 -2.14 -4.90
CA GLY A 54 -2.64 -3.49 -4.42
C GLY A 54 -1.97 -4.52 -5.34
N CYS A 55 -2.31 -5.79 -5.19
CA CYS A 55 -1.86 -6.82 -6.12
C CYS A 55 -2.92 -7.90 -6.35
N MET A 56 -2.74 -8.64 -7.43
CA MET A 56 -3.52 -9.82 -7.75
C MET A 56 -2.64 -10.93 -8.31
N ILE A 57 -3.07 -12.17 -8.09
CA ILE A 57 -2.53 -13.36 -8.74
C ILE A 57 -3.48 -13.73 -9.89
N PRO A 58 -3.01 -13.79 -11.15
CA PRO A 58 -3.88 -14.08 -12.28
C PRO A 58 -4.35 -15.53 -12.29
N LYS A 59 -5.50 -15.77 -12.94
CA LYS A 59 -5.98 -17.12 -13.26
C LYS A 59 -4.84 -17.97 -13.85
N ASN A 60 -4.68 -19.18 -13.30
CA ASN A 60 -3.75 -20.19 -13.80
C ASN A 60 -4.31 -21.59 -13.49
N GLU A 61 -4.93 -22.24 -14.49
CA GLU A 61 -5.57 -23.55 -14.30
C GLU A 61 -4.58 -24.66 -14.00
N GLU A 62 -3.37 -24.61 -14.57
CA GLU A 62 -2.30 -25.59 -14.33
C GLU A 62 -1.85 -25.62 -12.87
N LEU A 63 -1.92 -24.47 -12.20
CA LEU A 63 -1.60 -24.30 -10.78
C LEU A 63 -2.86 -24.27 -9.90
N GLY A 64 -4.02 -24.68 -10.41
CA GLY A 64 -5.24 -24.77 -9.62
C GLY A 64 -5.83 -23.42 -9.19
N ILE A 65 -5.52 -22.33 -9.90
CA ILE A 65 -6.05 -20.98 -9.66
C ILE A 65 -7.13 -20.70 -10.72
N PRO A 66 -8.42 -20.93 -10.42
CA PRO A 66 -9.49 -20.91 -11.44
C PRO A 66 -9.91 -19.50 -11.88
N ARG A 67 -9.50 -18.46 -11.16
CA ARG A 67 -9.83 -17.04 -11.41
C ARG A 67 -8.76 -16.12 -10.84
N ASP A 68 -8.78 -14.85 -11.24
CA ASP A 68 -7.93 -13.83 -10.62
C ASP A 68 -8.24 -13.72 -9.11
N ILE A 69 -7.19 -13.75 -8.30
CA ILE A 69 -7.25 -13.59 -6.85
C ILE A 69 -6.71 -12.21 -6.51
N TYR A 70 -7.56 -11.30 -6.02
CA TYR A 70 -7.13 -9.99 -5.53
C TYR A 70 -6.77 -10.13 -4.05
N LEU A 71 -5.60 -9.61 -3.67
CA LEU A 71 -5.15 -9.72 -2.29
C LEU A 71 -5.66 -8.54 -1.47
N ASP A 72 -6.02 -8.84 -0.23
CA ASP A 72 -6.50 -7.90 0.79
C ASP A 72 -5.34 -7.15 1.45
N ARG A 73 -4.46 -6.57 0.64
CA ARG A 73 -3.47 -5.58 1.10
C ARG A 73 -3.60 -4.33 0.25
N ARG A 74 -3.62 -3.18 0.92
CA ARG A 74 -3.71 -1.87 0.26
C ARG A 74 -2.63 -0.93 0.76
N ILE A 75 -2.17 -0.11 -0.17
CA ILE A 75 -1.16 0.92 0.07
C ILE A 75 -1.74 2.23 -0.44
N GLU A 76 -1.75 3.24 0.41
CA GLU A 76 -2.06 4.62 0.06
C GLU A 76 -0.75 5.40 -0.02
N ARG A 77 -0.60 6.27 -1.02
CA ARG A 77 0.59 7.09 -1.19
C ARG A 77 0.26 8.56 -0.95
N LYS A 78 1.17 9.24 -0.24
CA LYS A 78 1.18 10.69 -0.07
C LYS A 78 2.53 11.23 -0.52
N ALA A 79 2.53 12.35 -1.21
CA ALA A 79 3.75 12.97 -1.72
C ALA A 79 4.59 13.61 -0.60
N SER A 80 3.95 14.08 0.48
CA SER A 80 4.65 14.73 1.60
C SER A 80 3.81 14.79 2.88
N ILE A 81 4.43 15.26 3.96
CA ILE A 81 3.73 15.62 5.21
C ILE A 81 2.70 16.73 4.98
N ASP A 82 2.96 17.67 4.07
CA ASP A 82 2.00 18.73 3.73
C ASP A 82 0.68 18.16 3.24
N GLU A 83 0.72 17.10 2.42
CA GLU A 83 -0.50 16.43 1.95
C GLU A 83 -1.28 15.78 3.10
N ILE A 84 -0.58 15.17 4.06
CA ILE A 84 -1.22 14.63 5.28
C ILE A 84 -1.88 15.76 6.07
N THR A 85 -1.14 16.82 6.40
CA THR A 85 -1.68 17.92 7.20
C THR A 85 -2.80 18.67 6.49
N GLY A 86 -2.76 18.75 5.15
CA GLY A 86 -3.85 19.23 4.30
C GLY A 86 -5.09 18.36 4.43
N ASN A 87 -4.95 17.04 4.36
CA ASN A 87 -6.06 16.10 4.50
C ASN A 87 -6.67 16.07 5.91
N LEU A 88 -5.96 16.53 6.95
CA LEU A 88 -6.44 16.62 8.33
C LEU A 88 -7.20 17.92 8.66
N GLN A 89 -7.37 18.83 7.69
CA GLN A 89 -8.16 20.05 7.85
C GLN A 89 -9.66 19.75 8.01
N LYS A 90 -10.42 20.71 8.54
CA LYS A 90 -11.83 20.52 8.97
C LYS A 90 -12.74 20.02 7.85
N ASP A 91 -12.51 20.46 6.62
CA ASP A 91 -13.29 20.17 5.41
C ASP A 91 -12.85 18.86 4.72
N THR A 92 -11.61 18.42 4.90
CA THR A 92 -11.06 17.22 4.23
C THR A 92 -10.92 16.02 5.16
N GLN A 93 -10.89 16.23 6.48
CA GLN A 93 -10.65 15.19 7.50
C GLN A 93 -11.59 14.00 7.36
N THR A 94 -12.88 14.25 7.12
CA THR A 94 -13.88 13.18 7.00
C THR A 94 -13.55 12.23 5.86
N ARG A 95 -13.04 12.75 4.74
CA ARG A 95 -12.63 11.93 3.60
C ARG A 95 -11.43 11.05 3.96
N PHE A 96 -10.42 11.63 4.61
CA PHE A 96 -9.25 10.89 5.06
C PHE A 96 -9.61 9.78 6.05
N GLU A 97 -10.46 10.08 7.04
CA GLU A 97 -10.92 9.05 7.98
C GLU A 97 -11.77 7.97 7.30
N ASN A 98 -12.59 8.30 6.31
CA ASN A 98 -13.35 7.32 5.53
C ASN A 98 -12.45 6.38 4.70
N GLU A 99 -11.28 6.83 4.26
CA GLU A 99 -10.27 5.96 3.63
C GLU A 99 -9.73 4.96 4.66
N LEU A 100 -9.38 5.41 5.87
CA LEU A 100 -8.90 4.55 6.97
C LEU A 100 -9.98 3.55 7.45
N ILE A 101 -11.25 3.98 7.54
CA ILE A 101 -12.35 3.10 7.93
C ILE A 101 -12.53 1.96 6.92
N ARG A 102 -12.40 2.25 5.62
CA ARG A 102 -12.52 1.24 4.57
C ARG A 102 -11.33 0.27 4.51
N SER A 103 -10.22 0.62 5.14
CA SER A 103 -9.03 -0.22 5.21
C SER A 103 -8.86 -0.97 6.53
N LYS A 104 -9.73 -0.76 7.53
CA LYS A 104 -9.53 -1.24 8.90
C LYS A 104 -9.43 -2.77 9.06
N ASP A 105 -10.03 -3.53 8.14
CA ASP A 105 -10.12 -4.99 8.20
C ASP A 105 -9.09 -5.67 7.28
N ILE A 106 -8.18 -4.90 6.69
CA ILE A 106 -7.15 -5.38 5.77
C ILE A 106 -5.79 -4.78 6.11
N PRO A 107 -4.67 -5.49 5.90
CA PRO A 107 -3.34 -4.90 5.96
C PRO A 107 -3.23 -3.61 5.12
N PHE A 108 -3.06 -2.48 5.80
CA PHE A 108 -3.00 -1.15 5.19
C PHE A 108 -1.69 -0.43 5.53
N THR A 109 -1.13 0.29 4.57
CA THR A 109 0.04 1.14 4.80
C THR A 109 -0.10 2.46 4.08
N LEU A 110 0.17 3.55 4.80
CA LEU A 110 0.32 4.89 4.24
C LEU A 110 1.81 5.15 3.97
N ILE A 111 2.22 5.17 2.71
CA ILE A 111 3.57 5.58 2.34
C ILE A 111 3.57 7.09 2.14
N VAL A 112 4.58 7.76 2.70
CA VAL A 112 4.85 9.18 2.49
C VAL A 112 6.20 9.33 1.81
N GLU A 113 6.24 9.96 0.64
CA GLU A 113 7.47 10.20 -0.14
C GLU A 113 8.35 11.32 0.45
N ASP A 114 8.52 11.30 1.77
CA ASP A 114 9.25 12.29 2.53
C ASP A 114 10.15 11.57 3.55
N PRO A 115 11.41 11.26 3.22
CA PRO A 115 12.29 10.47 4.08
C PRO A 115 12.57 11.15 5.43
N CYS A 116 12.47 12.48 5.50
CA CYS A 116 12.57 13.26 6.73
C CYS A 116 11.20 13.56 7.34
N GLY A 117 10.11 12.91 6.90
CA GLY A 117 8.74 13.26 7.28
C GLY A 117 8.50 13.22 8.79
N TYR A 118 9.04 12.21 9.48
CA TYR A 118 8.97 12.15 10.94
C TYR A 118 9.69 13.33 11.62
N GLU A 119 10.90 13.67 11.15
CA GLU A 119 11.66 14.81 11.65
C GLU A 119 10.91 16.13 11.43
N LYS A 120 10.31 16.31 10.24
CA LYS A 120 9.49 17.49 9.92
C LYS A 120 8.27 17.60 10.81
N ILE A 121 7.62 16.48 11.15
CA ILE A 121 6.51 16.47 12.12
C ILE A 121 6.97 17.05 13.46
N LEU A 122 8.12 16.60 13.98
CA LEU A 122 8.65 17.05 15.26
C LEU A 122 9.03 18.53 15.26
N LYS A 123 9.61 19.02 14.17
CA LYS A 123 10.05 20.41 14.03
C LYS A 123 8.92 21.39 13.68
N GLY A 124 7.81 20.88 13.13
CA GLY A 124 6.79 21.75 12.54
C GLY A 124 7.14 22.23 11.14
N ASP A 125 8.01 21.51 10.43
CA ASP A 125 8.53 21.90 9.11
C ASP A 125 7.56 21.46 8.00
N TYR A 126 6.38 22.07 7.98
CA TYR A 126 5.32 21.91 6.98
C TYR A 126 4.49 23.19 6.88
N GLN A 127 3.75 23.38 5.77
CA GLN A 127 3.02 24.61 5.46
C GLN A 127 1.86 24.88 6.42
N SER A 128 1.24 23.82 6.93
CA SER A 128 0.12 23.93 7.88
C SER A 128 0.59 24.50 9.23
N ARG A 129 -0.28 25.26 9.90
CA ARG A 129 -0.06 25.71 11.29
C ARG A 129 -0.47 24.66 12.33
N TYR A 130 -0.61 23.40 11.92
CA TYR A 130 -0.93 22.31 12.83
C TYR A 130 0.15 22.25 13.93
N ASN A 131 -0.25 22.16 15.19
CA ASN A 131 0.73 22.05 16.27
C ASN A 131 1.49 20.71 16.16
N PRO A 132 2.84 20.70 16.21
CA PRO A 132 3.66 19.48 16.08
C PRO A 132 3.25 18.32 16.99
N LEU A 133 3.07 18.60 18.29
CA LEU A 133 2.70 17.57 19.27
C LEU A 133 1.27 17.07 19.03
N ALA A 134 0.35 17.97 18.67
CA ALA A 134 -1.02 17.59 18.32
C ALA A 134 -1.09 16.74 17.04
N LEU A 135 -0.27 17.05 16.02
CA LEU A 135 -0.19 16.26 14.79
C LEU A 135 0.34 14.86 15.09
N LEU A 136 1.45 14.78 15.83
CA LEU A 136 2.05 13.52 16.24
C LEU A 136 1.06 12.66 17.05
N GLY A 137 0.38 13.25 18.03
CA GLY A 137 -0.63 12.56 18.83
C GLY A 137 -1.76 12.03 17.95
N ARG A 138 -2.29 12.86 17.05
CA ARG A 138 -3.40 12.48 16.17
C ARG A 138 -3.04 11.36 15.20
N LEU A 139 -1.86 11.41 14.57
CA LEU A 139 -1.41 10.34 13.67
C LEU A 139 -1.26 9.02 14.43
N ASN A 140 -0.67 9.04 15.63
CA ASN A 140 -0.55 7.83 16.44
C ASN A 140 -1.92 7.30 16.92
N THR A 141 -2.86 8.18 17.28
CA THR A 141 -4.24 7.77 17.58
C THR A 141 -4.88 7.08 16.37
N PHE A 142 -4.70 7.62 15.17
CA PHE A 142 -5.24 7.00 13.95
C PHE A 142 -4.60 5.65 13.65
N LYS A 143 -3.27 5.52 13.77
CA LYS A 143 -2.58 4.24 13.60
C LYS A 143 -3.16 3.15 14.49
N VAL A 144 -3.37 3.46 15.77
CA VAL A 144 -3.95 2.51 16.74
C VAL A 144 -5.43 2.25 16.45
N LYS A 145 -6.21 3.29 16.12
CA LYS A 145 -7.66 3.17 15.89
C LYS A 145 -8.01 2.38 14.64
N TYR A 146 -7.21 2.47 13.59
CA TYR A 146 -7.49 1.91 12.27
C TYR A 146 -6.48 0.85 11.82
N ASP A 147 -5.61 0.40 12.72
CA ASP A 147 -4.59 -0.65 12.53
C ASP A 147 -3.75 -0.49 11.24
N PHE A 148 -3.06 0.64 11.12
CA PHE A 148 -2.17 0.89 9.99
C PHE A 148 -0.85 1.52 10.38
N GLU A 149 0.11 1.43 9.47
CA GLU A 149 1.43 2.00 9.62
C GLU A 149 1.70 3.13 8.62
N ILE A 150 2.58 4.04 9.02
CA ILE A 150 3.09 5.12 8.16
C ILE A 150 4.55 4.85 7.87
N VAL A 151 4.92 4.82 6.59
CA VAL A 151 6.30 4.63 6.15
C VAL A 151 6.79 5.88 5.43
N TYR A 152 7.85 6.48 5.96
CA TYR A 152 8.54 7.61 5.37
C TYR A 152 9.67 7.11 4.47
N LEU A 153 9.65 7.45 3.19
CA LEU A 153 10.57 6.88 2.22
C LEU A 153 11.01 7.89 1.17
N ASP A 154 12.28 7.81 0.76
CA ASP A 154 12.75 8.55 -0.42
C ASP A 154 12.00 8.02 -1.66
N LYS A 155 11.46 8.95 -2.44
CA LYS A 155 10.70 8.71 -3.67
C LYS A 155 11.32 7.62 -4.56
N LYS A 156 12.65 7.60 -4.71
CA LYS A 156 13.33 6.62 -5.59
C LYS A 156 13.21 5.16 -5.12
N PHE A 157 12.88 4.92 -3.85
CA PHE A 157 12.73 3.58 -3.29
C PHE A 157 11.28 3.08 -3.23
N VAL A 158 10.30 3.95 -3.50
CA VAL A 158 8.87 3.63 -3.33
C VAL A 158 8.41 2.49 -4.23
N GLY A 159 8.86 2.46 -5.50
CA GLY A 159 8.52 1.36 -6.42
C GLY A 159 9.03 0.00 -5.93
N ASN A 160 10.26 -0.03 -5.41
CA ASN A 160 10.84 -1.22 -4.80
C ASN A 160 10.04 -1.70 -3.58
N TRP A 161 9.74 -0.77 -2.68
CA TRP A 161 9.02 -1.08 -1.45
C TRP A 161 7.61 -1.61 -1.74
N ILE A 162 6.86 -0.94 -2.63
CA ILE A 162 5.51 -1.36 -3.03
C ILE A 162 5.53 -2.78 -3.60
N TYR A 163 6.45 -3.08 -4.52
CA TYR A 163 6.55 -4.41 -5.11
C TYR A 163 6.81 -5.47 -4.04
N TYR A 164 7.84 -5.28 -3.21
CA TYR A 164 8.24 -6.34 -2.28
C TYR A 164 7.27 -6.51 -1.11
N VAL A 165 6.64 -5.45 -0.62
CA VAL A 165 5.63 -5.61 0.45
C VAL A 165 4.43 -6.43 -0.04
N LEU A 166 4.00 -6.22 -1.29
CA LEU A 166 2.91 -6.98 -1.91
C LEU A 166 3.35 -8.40 -2.28
N TYR A 167 4.57 -8.55 -2.78
CA TYR A 167 5.16 -9.85 -3.10
C TYR A 167 5.26 -10.76 -1.88
N TYR A 168 5.79 -10.26 -0.77
CA TYR A 168 5.94 -11.07 0.44
C TYR A 168 4.61 -11.31 1.15
N HIS A 169 3.64 -10.40 1.00
CA HIS A 169 2.26 -10.66 1.40
C HIS A 169 1.69 -11.85 0.62
N ALA A 170 1.74 -11.83 -0.72
CA ALA A 170 1.30 -12.94 -1.55
C ALA A 170 2.01 -14.25 -1.23
N LYS A 171 3.33 -14.20 -1.03
CA LYS A 171 4.14 -15.36 -0.66
C LYS A 171 3.70 -15.96 0.67
N HIS A 172 3.37 -15.13 1.66
CA HIS A 172 2.88 -15.59 2.95
C HIS A 172 1.55 -16.33 2.80
N TYR A 173 0.58 -15.74 2.09
CA TYR A 173 -0.73 -16.34 1.81
C TYR A 173 -0.60 -17.71 1.11
N LEU A 174 0.26 -17.78 0.08
CA LEU A 174 0.56 -19.01 -0.64
C LEU A 174 1.16 -20.10 0.25
N LYS A 175 2.04 -19.73 1.20
CA LYS A 175 2.68 -20.68 2.13
C LYS A 175 1.75 -21.19 3.21
N THR A 176 0.88 -20.33 3.74
CA THR A 176 -0.02 -20.67 4.84
C THR A 176 -1.33 -21.31 4.38
N GLY A 177 -1.63 -21.23 3.08
CA GLY A 177 -2.88 -21.70 2.48
C GLY A 177 -4.07 -20.84 2.88
N ALA A 178 -3.85 -19.54 3.12
CA ALA A 178 -4.85 -18.59 3.59
C ALA A 178 -5.71 -18.03 2.43
N PHE A 179 -6.25 -18.92 1.58
CA PHE A 179 -7.16 -18.58 0.48
C PHE A 179 -8.61 -18.79 0.86
#